data_AF-A0A9X8JHR7-F1
#
_entry.id   AF-A0A9X8JHR7-F1
#
_cell.length_a   1.000
_cell.length_b   1.000
_cell.length_c   1.000
_cell.angle_alpha   90.00
_cell.angle_beta   90.00
_cell.angle_gamma   90.00
#
_symmetry.space_group_name_H-M   'P 1'
#
loop_
_entity.id
_entity.type
_entity.pdbx_description
1 polymer ?
#
loop_
_entity_poly.entity_id
_entity_poly.type
_entity_poly.pdbx_seq_one_letter_code
_entity_poly.pdbx_strand_id
1 'polypeptide(L)'
;MKNEMVFSGQGDSHTQNPATQSMQLPVIEWQGVRVVTTETLAKGYETDTIRIQQNHIRNESRFIEGIHFFNLKGTKLRELKNRLSSSELVGKRARSLVLWTEKGAARMSKIVDTDAAWSFFETLEGCYFSHKKEQQQVLAVPNFSDPAAAARAWADEFEAKRKAMVITHQQAEYIEQLEKLFANGLSPVQFCKRLNGVNCSKVNAYLASVGWLYDDNPEGNNARWRVYSYARDRYLTEKTSTISPPASEGFIAYNPVLLRKGAVWIYRHYLNGELPMKSDWNGEFTHDKDLSGDKHASAQ
;
A
#
# COMPACT_ATOMS: atom_id res chain seq x y z
N MET A 1 -20.11 32.74 -72.46
CA MET A 1 -18.72 32.64 -72.95
C MET A 1 -17.82 33.15 -71.82
N LYS A 2 -17.08 32.24 -71.16
CA LYS A 2 -15.60 32.18 -71.12
C LYS A 2 -14.99 33.41 -70.41
N ASN A 3 -14.30 33.33 -69.27
CA ASN A 3 -13.29 32.37 -68.82
C ASN A 3 -13.15 32.40 -67.28
N GLU A 4 -13.02 31.21 -66.68
CA GLU A 4 -12.27 30.97 -65.44
C GLU A 4 -10.88 30.43 -65.82
N MET A 5 -9.82 30.97 -65.20
CA MET A 5 -8.56 30.27 -64.87
C MET A 5 -7.77 31.14 -63.88
N VAL A 6 -7.73 30.77 -62.59
CA VAL A 6 -6.63 30.10 -61.86
C VAL A 6 -5.45 31.02 -61.53
N PHE A 7 -5.14 31.20 -60.24
CA PHE A 7 -3.82 30.92 -59.65
C PHE A 7 -3.85 30.89 -58.09
N SER A 8 -3.44 29.72 -57.57
CA SER A 8 -2.75 29.39 -56.31
C SER A 8 -2.98 30.19 -55.00
N GLY A 9 -3.47 29.48 -53.99
CA GLY A 9 -3.15 29.71 -52.58
C GLY A 9 -3.13 28.37 -51.85
N GLN A 10 -1.95 27.92 -51.42
CA GLN A 10 -1.73 26.70 -50.65
C GLN A 10 -2.57 26.72 -49.36
N GLY A 11 -3.47 25.76 -49.21
CA GLY A 11 -4.11 25.43 -47.95
C GLY A 11 -3.42 24.22 -47.36
N ASP A 12 -2.68 24.42 -46.28
CA ASP A 12 -2.05 23.36 -45.49
C ASP A 12 -3.10 22.33 -45.09
N SER A 13 -2.84 21.08 -45.47
CA SER A 13 -3.52 19.91 -44.98
C SER A 13 -3.26 19.78 -43.47
N HIS A 14 -4.17 20.29 -42.65
CA HIS A 14 -4.29 19.84 -41.27
C HIS A 14 -4.77 18.39 -41.28
N THR A 15 -3.78 17.50 -41.27
CA THR A 15 -3.92 16.07 -40.95
C THR A 15 -4.74 15.94 -39.67
N GLN A 16 -5.94 15.39 -39.79
CA GLN A 16 -6.71 14.96 -38.63
C GLN A 16 -5.90 13.91 -37.88
N ASN A 17 -5.61 14.17 -36.60
CA ASN A 17 -5.06 13.21 -35.66
C ASN A 17 -6.06 12.04 -35.48
N PRO A 18 -5.71 10.79 -35.82
CA PRO A 18 -6.60 9.66 -35.65
C PRO A 18 -6.36 8.99 -34.28
N ALA A 19 -6.76 9.63 -33.18
CA ALA A 19 -6.69 8.98 -31.85
C ALA A 19 -7.62 9.63 -30.81
N THR A 20 -8.93 9.63 -31.06
CA THR A 20 -9.91 9.81 -29.98
C THR A 20 -11.00 8.76 -30.11
N GLN A 21 -10.64 7.48 -29.96
CA GLN A 21 -11.65 6.49 -29.61
C GLN A 21 -12.16 6.82 -28.20
N SER A 22 -13.41 7.24 -28.13
CA SER A 22 -14.14 7.44 -26.87
C SER A 22 -14.23 6.11 -26.13
N MET A 23 -13.25 5.81 -25.26
CA MET A 23 -13.35 4.67 -24.36
C MET A 23 -14.48 4.93 -23.36
N GLN A 24 -15.67 4.37 -23.63
CA GLN A 24 -16.72 4.22 -22.64
C GLN A 24 -16.25 3.24 -21.57
N LEU A 25 -15.58 3.76 -20.55
CA LEU A 25 -15.19 2.99 -19.37
C LEU A 25 -16.41 2.83 -18.45
N PRO A 26 -16.67 1.62 -17.92
CA PRO A 26 -17.75 1.43 -16.96
C PRO A 26 -17.46 2.25 -15.70
N VAL A 27 -18.46 2.98 -15.22
CA VAL A 27 -18.36 3.75 -13.98
C VAL A 27 -18.42 2.77 -12.81
N ILE A 28 -17.32 2.66 -12.07
CA ILE A 28 -17.23 1.84 -10.87
C ILE A 28 -16.94 2.77 -9.71
N GLU A 29 -17.84 2.77 -8.74
CA GLU A 29 -17.67 3.50 -7.51
C GLU A 29 -17.57 2.54 -6.33
N TRP A 30 -16.58 2.77 -5.47
CA TRP A 30 -16.37 2.02 -4.24
C TRP A 30 -16.10 3.01 -3.10
N GLN A 31 -16.89 2.94 -2.03
CA GLN A 31 -16.79 3.85 -0.88
C GLN A 31 -16.81 5.34 -1.28
N GLY A 32 -17.65 5.71 -2.26
CA GLY A 32 -17.79 7.09 -2.75
C GLY A 32 -16.61 7.59 -3.59
N VAL A 33 -15.75 6.69 -4.08
CA VAL A 33 -14.62 7.03 -4.95
C VAL A 33 -14.70 6.26 -6.25
N ARG A 34 -14.52 6.95 -7.38
CA ARG A 34 -14.37 6.32 -8.69
C ARG A 34 -13.07 5.52 -8.75
N VAL A 35 -13.17 4.29 -9.20
CA VAL A 35 -12.06 3.34 -9.23
C VAL A 35 -12.06 2.57 -10.53
N VAL A 36 -10.89 2.10 -10.95
CA VAL A 36 -10.71 1.29 -12.15
C VAL A 36 -10.17 -0.09 -11.80
N THR A 37 -10.44 -1.09 -12.63
CA THR A 37 -9.91 -2.44 -12.42
C THR A 37 -8.48 -2.57 -12.92
N THR A 38 -7.81 -3.66 -12.56
CA THR A 38 -6.47 -3.96 -13.07
C THR A 38 -6.50 -4.22 -14.57
N GLU A 39 -7.57 -4.82 -15.05
CA GLU A 39 -7.89 -5.09 -16.45
C GLU A 39 -8.03 -3.79 -17.25
N THR A 40 -8.73 -2.79 -16.68
CA THR A 40 -8.86 -1.47 -17.28
C THR A 40 -7.50 -0.77 -17.41
N LEU A 41 -6.69 -0.78 -16.35
CA LEU A 41 -5.35 -0.18 -16.40
C LEU A 41 -4.44 -0.91 -17.40
N ALA A 42 -4.45 -2.24 -17.39
CA ALA A 42 -3.65 -3.05 -18.30
C ALA A 42 -3.97 -2.72 -19.76
N LYS A 43 -5.26 -2.69 -20.10
CA LYS A 43 -5.72 -2.33 -21.46
C LYS A 43 -5.29 -0.92 -21.85
N GLY A 44 -5.46 0.06 -20.96
CA GLY A 44 -5.10 1.44 -21.26
C GLY A 44 -3.60 1.72 -21.31
N TYR A 45 -2.82 1.01 -20.51
CA TYR A 45 -1.35 1.10 -20.51
C TYR A 45 -0.70 0.22 -21.58
N GLU A 46 -1.50 -0.42 -22.44
CA GLU A 46 -1.05 -1.36 -23.48
C GLU A 46 -0.13 -2.44 -22.93
N THR A 47 -0.52 -3.02 -21.79
CA THR A 47 0.27 -4.01 -21.08
C THR A 47 -0.58 -5.15 -20.52
N ASP A 48 0.06 -6.20 -20.06
CA ASP A 48 -0.63 -7.34 -19.46
C ASP A 48 -1.05 -7.07 -18.02
N THR A 49 -2.21 -7.60 -17.62
CA THR A 49 -2.69 -7.55 -16.23
C THR A 49 -1.67 -8.12 -15.25
N ILE A 50 -0.95 -9.17 -15.64
CA ILE A 50 0.13 -9.79 -14.87
C ILE A 50 1.24 -8.77 -14.60
N ARG A 51 1.58 -7.91 -15.55
CA ARG A 51 2.64 -6.90 -15.40
C ARG A 51 2.24 -5.83 -14.40
N ILE A 52 0.98 -5.37 -14.42
CA ILE A 52 0.43 -4.46 -13.42
C ILE A 52 0.50 -5.08 -12.01
N GLN A 53 0.09 -6.34 -11.87
CA GLN A 53 0.14 -7.06 -10.59
C GLN A 53 1.56 -7.24 -10.07
N GLN A 54 2.50 -7.65 -10.93
CA GLN A 54 3.90 -7.81 -10.56
C GLN A 54 4.53 -6.46 -10.15
N ASN A 55 4.22 -5.38 -10.88
CA ASN A 55 4.68 -4.04 -10.55
C ASN A 55 4.12 -3.56 -9.21
N HIS A 56 2.85 -3.84 -8.93
CA HIS A 56 2.25 -3.57 -7.64
C HIS A 56 2.97 -4.31 -6.52
N ILE A 57 3.21 -5.61 -6.68
CA ILE A 57 3.88 -6.45 -5.67
C ILE A 57 5.33 -6.00 -5.43
N ARG A 58 6.08 -5.70 -6.50
CA ARG A 58 7.47 -5.21 -6.39
C ARG A 58 7.53 -3.86 -5.68
N ASN A 59 6.55 -3.01 -5.92
CA ASN A 59 6.46 -1.66 -5.36
C ASN A 59 5.46 -1.53 -4.22
N GLU A 60 5.08 -2.62 -3.56
CA GLU A 60 3.98 -2.66 -2.59
C GLU A 60 4.12 -1.61 -1.49
N SER A 61 5.34 -1.31 -1.05
CA SER A 61 5.62 -0.26 -0.04
C SER A 61 5.26 1.16 -0.50
N ARG A 62 5.13 1.38 -1.81
CA ARG A 62 4.68 2.63 -2.42
C ARG A 62 3.17 2.66 -2.62
N PHE A 63 2.44 1.62 -2.24
CA PHE A 63 0.98 1.58 -2.31
C PHE A 63 0.40 1.40 -0.90
N ILE A 64 -0.75 2.04 -0.68
CA ILE A 64 -1.43 2.05 0.61
C ILE A 64 -2.87 1.69 0.31
N GLU A 65 -3.33 0.57 0.85
CA GLU A 65 -4.71 0.14 0.74
C GLU A 65 -5.65 1.20 1.35
N GLY A 66 -6.76 1.48 0.69
CA GLY A 66 -7.69 2.56 1.05
C GLY A 66 -7.33 3.93 0.44
N ILE A 67 -6.08 4.15 0.05
CA ILE A 67 -5.63 5.40 -0.59
C ILE A 67 -5.38 5.21 -2.08
N HIS A 68 -4.58 4.21 -2.42
CA HIS A 68 -4.14 3.94 -3.79
C HIS A 68 -4.93 2.81 -4.44
N PHE A 69 -5.33 1.82 -3.66
CA PHE A 69 -6.13 0.70 -4.15
C PHE A 69 -7.03 0.15 -3.04
N PHE A 70 -8.03 -0.64 -3.43
CA PHE A 70 -8.83 -1.46 -2.52
C PHE A 70 -8.70 -2.93 -2.93
N ASN A 71 -8.41 -3.82 -1.97
CA ASN A 71 -8.40 -5.26 -2.22
C ASN A 71 -9.70 -5.89 -1.73
N LEU A 72 -10.62 -6.14 -2.64
CA LEU A 72 -11.91 -6.74 -2.30
C LEU A 72 -11.79 -8.25 -2.24
N LYS A 73 -12.12 -8.83 -1.09
CA LYS A 73 -12.18 -10.28 -0.86
C LYS A 73 -13.50 -10.65 -0.19
N GLY A 74 -13.90 -11.92 -0.32
CA GLY A 74 -15.05 -12.47 0.40
C GLY A 74 -16.34 -11.67 0.21
N THR A 75 -16.91 -11.18 1.31
CA THR A 75 -18.19 -10.45 1.34
C THR A 75 -18.16 -9.16 0.54
N LYS A 76 -17.07 -8.37 0.62
CA LYS A 76 -16.92 -7.10 -0.13
C LYS A 76 -16.91 -7.32 -1.63
N LEU A 77 -16.26 -8.39 -2.09
CA LEU A 77 -16.24 -8.76 -3.50
C LEU A 77 -17.63 -9.23 -3.97
N ARG A 78 -18.34 -9.99 -3.13
CA ARG A 78 -19.71 -10.43 -3.42
C ARG A 78 -20.67 -9.24 -3.54
N GLU A 79 -20.55 -8.26 -2.64
CA GLU A 79 -21.34 -7.03 -2.69
C GLU A 79 -21.12 -6.25 -3.99
N LEU A 80 -19.86 -6.06 -4.39
CA LEU A 80 -19.55 -5.40 -5.66
C LEU A 80 -20.11 -6.17 -6.85
N LYS A 81 -19.94 -7.50 -6.89
CA LYS A 81 -20.45 -8.37 -7.96
C LYS A 81 -21.99 -8.35 -8.04
N ASN A 82 -22.68 -8.16 -6.92
CA ASN A 82 -24.13 -8.03 -6.91
C ASN A 82 -24.59 -6.66 -7.42
N ARG A 83 -23.81 -5.60 -7.16
CA ARG A 83 -24.11 -4.23 -7.61
C ARG A 83 -23.84 -4.03 -9.11
N LEU A 84 -22.76 -4.62 -9.61
CA LEU A 84 -22.37 -4.57 -11.02
C LEU A 84 -22.89 -5.84 -11.71
N SER A 85 -24.05 -5.77 -12.36
CA SER A 85 -24.68 -6.90 -13.07
C SER A 85 -23.64 -7.79 -13.78
N SER A 86 -23.64 -9.05 -13.38
CA SER A 86 -22.54 -10.04 -13.32
C SER A 86 -21.68 -10.41 -14.55
N SER A 87 -21.44 -9.59 -15.58
CA SER A 87 -20.90 -10.16 -16.84
C SER A 87 -19.43 -9.91 -17.23
N GLU A 88 -18.84 -8.72 -17.11
CA GLU A 88 -17.60 -8.47 -17.91
C GLU A 88 -16.38 -7.92 -17.17
N LEU A 89 -16.55 -7.35 -15.97
CA LEU A 89 -15.45 -6.67 -15.29
C LEU A 89 -14.63 -7.56 -14.36
N VAL A 90 -15.22 -8.67 -13.88
CA VAL A 90 -14.60 -9.53 -12.87
C VAL A 90 -14.95 -10.98 -13.16
N GLY A 91 -13.94 -11.85 -13.19
CA GLY A 91 -14.17 -13.28 -13.40
C GLY A 91 -15.12 -13.88 -12.36
N LYS A 92 -16.07 -14.71 -12.82
CA LYS A 92 -17.08 -15.37 -11.96
C LYS A 92 -16.45 -16.07 -10.74
N ARG A 93 -15.29 -16.70 -10.94
CA ARG A 93 -14.52 -17.44 -9.90
C ARG A 93 -13.43 -16.62 -9.18
N ALA A 94 -13.29 -15.32 -9.47
CA ALA A 94 -12.28 -14.50 -8.81
C ALA A 94 -12.52 -14.46 -7.28
N ARG A 95 -11.48 -14.80 -6.50
CA ARG A 95 -11.47 -14.79 -5.02
C ARG A 95 -11.09 -13.44 -4.43
N SER A 96 -10.48 -12.58 -5.24
CA SER A 96 -10.08 -11.22 -4.90
C SER A 96 -10.17 -10.31 -6.13
N LEU A 97 -10.36 -9.00 -5.92
CA LEU A 97 -10.29 -7.98 -6.96
C LEU A 97 -9.56 -6.75 -6.42
N VAL A 98 -8.61 -6.23 -7.20
CA VAL A 98 -7.94 -4.97 -6.90
C VAL A 98 -8.60 -3.85 -7.70
N LEU A 99 -9.08 -2.84 -6.97
CA LEU A 99 -9.62 -1.60 -7.52
C LEU A 99 -8.62 -0.47 -7.31
N TRP A 100 -8.34 0.30 -8.34
CA TRP A 100 -7.35 1.38 -8.33
C TRP A 100 -8.03 2.73 -8.25
N THR A 101 -7.61 3.55 -7.30
CA THR A 101 -8.04 4.96 -7.22
C THR A 101 -7.26 5.79 -8.24
N GLU A 102 -7.68 7.04 -8.45
CA GLU A 102 -6.93 8.03 -9.25
C GLU A 102 -5.44 8.07 -8.87
N LYS A 103 -5.14 8.19 -7.56
CA LYS A 103 -3.76 8.21 -7.05
C LYS A 103 -3.03 6.89 -7.30
N GLY A 104 -3.74 5.77 -7.25
CA GLY A 104 -3.18 4.45 -7.57
C GLY A 104 -2.82 4.31 -9.05
N ALA A 105 -3.73 4.72 -9.93
CA ALA A 105 -3.48 4.77 -11.37
C ALA A 105 -2.28 5.69 -11.68
N ALA A 106 -2.23 6.89 -11.11
CA ALA A 106 -1.12 7.83 -11.28
C ALA A 106 0.23 7.25 -10.85
N ARG A 107 0.27 6.48 -9.76
CA ARG A 107 1.50 5.80 -9.31
C ARG A 107 1.86 4.63 -10.21
N MET A 108 0.86 3.90 -10.70
CA MET A 108 1.10 2.79 -11.60
C MET A 108 1.62 3.25 -12.96
N SER A 109 1.07 4.33 -13.55
CA SER A 109 1.59 4.90 -14.79
C SER A 109 3.07 5.29 -14.66
N LYS A 110 3.45 5.94 -13.55
CA LYS A 110 4.85 6.26 -13.22
C LYS A 110 5.76 5.04 -13.06
N ILE A 111 5.22 3.89 -12.66
CA ILE A 111 6.00 2.66 -12.47
C ILE A 111 6.09 1.85 -13.76
N VAL A 112 5.02 1.85 -14.57
CA VAL A 112 5.00 1.21 -15.89
C VAL A 112 5.91 1.98 -16.85
N ASP A 113 5.92 3.32 -16.72
CA ASP A 113 6.83 4.25 -17.38
C ASP A 113 6.86 4.11 -18.91
N THR A 114 5.66 4.12 -19.52
CA THR A 114 5.47 4.10 -20.97
C THR A 114 4.59 5.26 -21.40
N ASP A 115 4.83 5.79 -22.61
CA ASP A 115 4.03 6.90 -23.16
C ASP A 115 2.53 6.57 -23.19
N ALA A 116 2.19 5.33 -23.54
CA ALA A 116 0.80 4.83 -23.48
C ALA A 116 0.22 4.92 -22.07
N ALA A 117 1.00 4.58 -21.03
CA ALA A 117 0.54 4.65 -19.65
C ALA A 117 0.35 6.07 -19.14
N TRP A 118 1.22 6.98 -19.54
CA TRP A 118 1.08 8.42 -19.26
C TRP A 118 -0.14 9.00 -19.96
N SER A 119 -0.29 8.77 -21.27
CA SER A 119 -1.42 9.29 -22.07
C SER A 119 -2.78 8.75 -21.61
N PHE A 120 -2.86 7.45 -21.29
CA PHE A 120 -4.10 6.88 -20.76
C PHE A 120 -4.44 7.43 -19.36
N PHE A 121 -3.43 7.66 -18.52
CA PHE A 121 -3.66 8.28 -17.21
C PHE A 121 -4.18 9.71 -17.35
N GLU A 122 -3.61 10.53 -18.23
CA GLU A 122 -4.10 11.89 -18.51
C GLU A 122 -5.56 11.87 -18.98
N THR A 123 -5.91 10.91 -19.84
CA THR A 123 -7.30 10.70 -20.30
C THR A 123 -8.23 10.32 -19.14
N LEU A 124 -7.79 9.39 -18.27
CA LEU A 124 -8.53 9.00 -17.07
C LEU A 124 -8.73 10.17 -16.10
N GLU A 125 -7.68 10.97 -15.89
CA GLU A 125 -7.72 12.15 -15.04
C GLU A 125 -8.71 13.16 -15.58
N GLY A 126 -8.64 13.48 -16.88
CA GLY A 126 -9.50 14.47 -17.54
C GLY A 126 -10.98 14.07 -17.62
N CYS A 127 -11.30 12.79 -17.80
CA CYS A 127 -12.68 12.37 -18.11
C CYS A 127 -13.32 11.43 -17.09
N TYR A 128 -12.55 10.56 -16.42
CA TYR A 128 -13.11 9.52 -15.55
C TYR A 128 -13.06 9.90 -14.07
N PHE A 129 -11.91 10.36 -13.58
CA PHE A 129 -11.74 10.78 -12.18
C PHE A 129 -12.19 12.22 -11.93
N SER A 130 -12.22 13.07 -12.96
CA SER A 130 -12.65 14.48 -12.87
C SER A 130 -14.12 14.68 -12.46
N HIS A 131 -14.97 13.65 -12.41
CA HIS A 131 -16.30 13.82 -11.81
C HIS A 131 -16.24 14.19 -10.31
N LYS A 132 -15.11 13.90 -9.66
CA LYS A 132 -14.81 14.42 -8.32
C LYS A 132 -14.39 15.88 -8.33
N LYS A 133 -13.87 16.43 -9.44
CA LYS A 133 -13.67 17.87 -9.57
C LYS A 133 -15.00 18.60 -9.63
N GLU A 134 -16.05 18.07 -10.23
CA GLU A 134 -17.37 18.72 -10.12
C GLU A 134 -17.99 18.56 -8.72
N GLN A 135 -17.78 17.45 -8.01
CA GLN A 135 -18.26 17.33 -6.63
C GLN A 135 -17.33 17.95 -5.55
N GLN A 136 -16.07 18.27 -5.88
CA GLN A 136 -15.13 19.01 -5.02
C GLN A 136 -14.92 20.47 -5.44
N GLN A 137 -15.34 20.88 -6.64
CA GLN A 137 -15.44 22.28 -7.10
C GLN A 137 -16.85 22.83 -7.04
N VAL A 138 -17.87 21.99 -6.82
CA VAL A 138 -19.05 22.41 -6.07
C VAL A 138 -18.77 22.20 -4.57
N LEU A 139 -17.64 22.73 -4.09
CA LEU A 139 -17.70 23.47 -2.84
C LEU A 139 -18.72 24.56 -3.15
N ALA A 140 -19.99 24.32 -2.81
CA ALA A 140 -20.96 25.38 -2.70
C ALA A 140 -20.30 26.37 -1.76
N VAL A 141 -19.66 27.39 -2.32
CA VAL A 141 -19.16 28.53 -1.59
C VAL A 141 -20.36 28.90 -0.74
N PRO A 142 -20.30 28.71 0.59
CA PRO A 142 -21.48 28.89 1.42
C PRO A 142 -21.97 30.29 1.12
N ASN A 143 -23.28 30.45 0.94
CA ASN A 143 -23.84 31.75 0.65
C ASN A 143 -23.38 32.71 1.76
N PHE A 144 -22.37 33.53 1.49
CA PHE A 144 -21.79 34.44 2.49
C PHE A 144 -22.77 35.56 2.87
N SER A 145 -23.87 35.69 2.13
CA SER A 145 -25.00 36.54 2.50
C SER A 145 -25.90 35.93 3.59
N ASP A 146 -25.77 34.63 3.88
CA ASP A 146 -26.40 33.96 5.03
C ASP A 146 -25.34 33.57 6.08
N PRO A 147 -25.22 34.33 7.18
CA PRO A 147 -24.27 34.05 8.26
C PRO A 147 -24.39 32.64 8.85
N ALA A 148 -25.59 32.04 8.87
CA ALA A 148 -25.81 30.71 9.43
C ALA A 148 -25.31 29.59 8.50
N ALA A 149 -25.33 29.80 7.18
CA ALA A 149 -24.77 28.86 6.21
C ALA A 149 -23.24 28.91 6.20
N ALA A 150 -22.66 30.11 6.28
CA ALA A 150 -21.20 30.31 6.37
C ALA A 150 -20.60 29.67 7.61
N ALA A 151 -21.24 29.83 8.78
CA ALA A 151 -20.77 29.23 10.03
C ALA A 151 -20.77 27.69 10.00
N ARG A 152 -21.78 27.07 9.38
CA ARG A 152 -21.87 25.60 9.24
C ARG A 152 -20.77 25.02 8.35
N ALA A 153 -20.53 25.63 7.19
CA ALA A 153 -19.46 25.20 6.28
C ALA A 153 -18.06 25.33 6.90
N TRP A 154 -17.83 26.39 7.68
CA TRP A 154 -16.58 26.56 8.42
C TRP A 154 -16.39 25.45 9.48
N ALA A 155 -17.46 25.08 10.21
CA ALA A 155 -17.42 23.99 11.18
C ALA A 155 -17.09 22.64 10.51
N ASP A 156 -17.72 22.33 9.38
CA ASP A 156 -17.47 21.09 8.62
C ASP A 156 -16.02 21.01 8.11
N GLU A 157 -15.49 22.12 7.57
CA GLU A 157 -14.11 22.19 7.10
C GLU A 157 -13.12 22.06 8.26
N PHE A 158 -13.41 22.70 9.39
CA PHE A 158 -12.59 22.60 10.60
C PHE A 158 -12.58 21.17 11.14
N GLU A 159 -13.73 20.50 11.21
CA GLU A 159 -13.82 19.10 11.60
C GLU A 159 -13.08 18.17 10.64
N ALA A 160 -13.22 18.38 9.33
CA ALA A 160 -12.53 17.61 8.31
C ALA A 160 -11.01 17.78 8.41
N LYS A 161 -10.53 19.02 8.56
CA LYS A 161 -9.11 19.33 8.80
C LYS A 161 -8.63 18.70 10.10
N ARG A 162 -9.42 18.78 11.18
CA ARG A 162 -9.07 18.17 12.47
C ARG A 162 -8.96 16.64 12.37
N LYS A 163 -9.92 15.98 11.70
CA LYS A 163 -9.86 14.53 11.43
C LYS A 163 -8.63 14.15 10.60
N ALA A 164 -8.33 14.89 9.53
CA ALA A 164 -7.15 14.66 8.70
C ALA A 164 -5.84 14.89 9.47
N MET A 165 -5.79 15.90 10.35
CA MET A 165 -4.65 16.19 11.21
C MET A 165 -4.42 15.07 12.22
N VAL A 166 -5.46 14.54 12.85
CA VAL A 166 -5.34 13.39 13.78
C VAL A 166 -4.77 12.16 13.08
N ILE A 167 -5.26 11.83 11.88
CA ILE A 167 -4.73 10.69 11.09
C ILE A 167 -3.25 10.92 10.74
N THR A 168 -2.90 12.14 10.33
CA THR A 168 -1.52 12.49 9.96
C THR A 168 -0.60 12.41 11.18
N HIS A 169 -1.08 12.86 12.34
CA HIS A 169 -0.35 12.77 13.61
C HIS A 169 -0.10 11.30 14.01
N GLN A 170 -1.13 10.44 13.97
CA GLN A 170 -0.99 9.01 14.24
C GLN A 170 0.00 8.31 13.30
N GLN A 171 0.00 8.69 12.01
CA GLN A 171 0.97 8.17 11.04
C GLN A 171 2.40 8.62 11.35
N ALA A 172 2.58 9.88 11.78
CA ALA A 172 3.89 10.40 12.18
C ALA A 172 4.41 9.69 13.43
N GLU A 173 3.55 9.47 14.44
CA GLU A 173 3.90 8.72 15.66
C GLU A 173 4.31 7.29 15.34
N TYR A 174 3.58 6.61 14.45
CA TYR A 174 3.92 5.26 13.98
C TYR A 174 5.31 5.22 13.34
N ILE A 175 5.63 6.19 12.48
CA ILE A 175 6.94 6.26 11.81
C ILE A 175 8.04 6.56 12.83
N GLU A 176 7.82 7.52 13.72
CA GLU A 176 8.78 7.91 14.74
C GLU A 176 9.10 6.73 15.69
N GLN A 177 8.08 6.02 16.17
CA GLN A 177 8.26 4.83 17.00
C GLN A 177 9.03 3.73 16.26
N LEU A 178 8.70 3.51 14.99
CA LEU A 178 9.40 2.52 14.17
C LEU A 178 10.88 2.89 13.96
N GLU A 179 11.20 4.17 13.79
CA GLU A 179 12.59 4.64 13.66
C GLU A 179 13.36 4.56 14.97
N LYS A 180 12.73 4.83 16.11
CA LYS A 180 13.33 4.61 17.44
C LYS A 180 13.66 3.14 17.67
N LEU A 181 12.76 2.23 17.27
CA LEU A 181 12.90 0.80 17.49
C LEU A 181 13.83 0.12 16.48
N PHE A 182 13.90 0.60 15.24
CA PHE A 182 14.67 -0.03 14.17
C PHE A 182 16.10 0.51 14.09
N ALA A 183 17.07 -0.39 14.26
CA ALA A 183 18.47 -0.12 13.94
C ALA A 183 18.92 -1.03 12.78
N ASN A 184 19.80 -0.52 11.92
CA ASN A 184 20.36 -1.31 10.83
C ASN A 184 21.12 -2.52 11.39
N GLY A 185 20.90 -3.71 10.81
CA GLY A 185 21.63 -4.92 11.19
C GLY A 185 20.96 -5.79 12.26
N LEU A 186 19.77 -5.43 12.77
CA LEU A 186 19.03 -6.27 13.71
C LEU A 186 18.49 -7.53 13.04
N SER A 187 18.51 -8.67 13.72
CA SER A 187 17.71 -9.83 13.33
C SER A 187 16.22 -9.60 13.65
N PRO A 188 15.30 -10.35 13.02
CA PRO A 188 13.86 -10.23 13.33
C PRO A 188 13.56 -10.44 14.81
N VAL A 189 14.22 -11.40 15.45
CA VAL A 189 14.08 -11.67 16.88
C VAL A 189 14.61 -10.50 17.70
N GLN A 190 15.76 -9.91 17.34
CA GLN A 190 16.31 -8.75 18.04
C GLN A 190 15.40 -7.52 17.94
N PHE A 191 14.74 -7.33 16.79
CA PHE A 191 13.71 -6.30 16.64
C PHE A 191 12.50 -6.58 17.54
N CYS A 192 11.94 -7.80 17.48
CA CYS A 192 10.80 -8.19 18.31
C CYS A 192 11.08 -8.13 19.82
N LYS A 193 12.34 -8.31 20.25
CA LYS A 193 12.75 -8.11 21.67
C LYS A 193 12.53 -6.68 22.16
N ARG A 194 12.45 -5.70 21.25
CA ARG A 194 12.18 -4.30 21.58
C ARG A 194 10.67 -4.02 21.69
N LEU A 195 9.83 -4.96 21.28
CA LEU A 195 8.37 -4.86 21.35
C LEU A 195 7.88 -5.46 22.68
N ASN A 196 6.90 -4.83 23.30
CA ASN A 196 6.31 -5.35 24.54
C ASN A 196 5.47 -6.61 24.26
N GLY A 197 5.44 -7.56 25.19
CA GLY A 197 4.53 -8.71 25.09
C GLY A 197 4.83 -9.77 24.02
N VAL A 198 5.75 -9.53 23.07
CA VAL A 198 6.06 -10.51 22.01
C VAL A 198 6.85 -11.69 22.56
N ASN A 199 6.38 -12.90 22.26
CA ASN A 199 7.10 -14.14 22.55
C ASN A 199 8.21 -14.37 21.51
N CYS A 200 9.38 -13.82 21.81
CA CYS A 200 10.55 -13.84 20.93
C CYS A 200 11.03 -15.26 20.56
N SER A 201 10.75 -16.28 21.39
CA SER A 201 11.14 -17.67 21.10
C SER A 201 10.37 -18.27 19.92
N LYS A 202 9.13 -17.81 19.70
CA LYS A 202 8.23 -18.30 18.64
C LYS A 202 8.31 -17.46 17.36
N VAL A 203 9.02 -16.34 17.37
CA VAL A 203 9.09 -15.42 16.23
C VAL A 203 9.67 -16.09 14.99
N ASN A 204 10.76 -16.85 15.10
CA ASN A 204 11.34 -17.51 13.91
C ASN A 204 10.41 -18.58 13.35
N ALA A 205 9.74 -19.35 14.21
CA ALA A 205 8.74 -20.34 13.77
C ALA A 205 7.53 -19.66 13.10
N TYR A 206 7.06 -18.53 13.63
CA TYR A 206 6.03 -17.71 13.00
C TYR A 206 6.48 -17.21 11.63
N LEU A 207 7.68 -16.61 11.53
CA LEU A 207 8.24 -16.15 10.26
C LEU A 207 8.45 -17.30 9.26
N ALA A 208 8.71 -18.52 9.73
CA ALA A 208 8.76 -19.69 8.87
C ALA A 208 7.37 -20.07 8.34
N SER A 209 6.32 -20.01 9.17
CA SER A 209 4.94 -20.23 8.73
C SER A 209 4.45 -19.20 7.70
N VAL A 210 4.96 -17.97 7.78
CA VAL A 210 4.71 -16.88 6.79
C VAL A 210 5.57 -17.06 5.52
N GLY A 211 6.52 -17.99 5.53
CA GLY A 211 7.41 -18.30 4.41
C GLY A 211 8.66 -17.42 4.34
N TRP A 212 9.00 -16.63 5.35
CA TRP A 212 10.21 -15.81 5.32
C TRP A 212 11.46 -16.62 5.65
N LEU A 213 11.33 -17.58 6.56
CA LEU A 213 12.43 -18.42 7.05
C LEU A 213 12.16 -19.91 6.76
N TYR A 214 13.22 -20.69 6.61
CA TYR A 214 13.18 -22.14 6.67
C TYR A 214 14.29 -22.68 7.56
N ASP A 215 14.12 -23.91 8.02
CA ASP A 215 15.16 -24.62 8.75
C ASP A 215 16.05 -25.39 7.77
N ASP A 216 17.32 -25.04 7.69
CA ASP A 216 18.34 -25.70 6.86
C ASP A 216 18.92 -26.97 7.54
N ASN A 217 18.43 -27.30 8.73
CA ASN A 217 18.84 -28.47 9.51
C ASN A 217 17.63 -29.11 10.24
N PRO A 218 16.59 -29.53 9.50
CA PRO A 218 15.33 -29.98 10.10
C PRO A 218 15.46 -31.25 10.95
N GLU A 219 16.45 -32.10 10.66
CA GLU A 219 16.72 -33.34 11.40
C GLU A 219 17.69 -33.14 12.58
N GLY A 220 18.26 -31.93 12.73
CA GLY A 220 19.22 -31.67 13.78
C GLY A 220 18.60 -31.13 15.07
N ASN A 221 19.36 -31.22 16.15
CA ASN A 221 18.91 -30.78 17.48
C ASN A 221 18.61 -29.28 17.57
N ASN A 222 19.18 -28.47 16.67
CA ASN A 222 19.00 -27.02 16.64
C ASN A 222 18.65 -26.55 15.23
N ALA A 223 17.56 -25.79 15.14
CA ALA A 223 17.13 -25.17 13.89
C ALA A 223 18.16 -24.17 13.37
N ARG A 224 18.50 -24.29 12.08
CA ARG A 224 19.38 -23.37 11.35
C ARG A 224 18.54 -22.50 10.43
N TRP A 225 18.02 -21.41 10.99
CA TRP A 225 17.12 -20.51 10.28
C TRP A 225 17.81 -19.79 9.12
N ARG A 226 17.31 -20.01 7.91
CA ARG A 226 17.75 -19.36 6.68
C ARG A 226 16.61 -18.63 5.99
N VAL A 227 16.95 -17.68 5.13
CA VAL A 227 15.97 -16.80 4.48
C VAL A 227 15.57 -17.37 3.12
N TYR A 228 14.27 -17.47 2.84
CA TYR A 228 13.79 -17.80 1.49
C TYR A 228 14.16 -16.70 0.48
N SER A 229 14.43 -17.09 -0.77
CA SER A 229 14.85 -16.15 -1.83
C SER A 229 13.92 -14.94 -1.97
N TYR A 230 12.60 -15.16 -2.02
CA TYR A 230 11.63 -14.07 -2.18
C TYR A 230 11.64 -13.07 -1.00
N ALA A 231 11.94 -13.56 0.21
CA ALA A 231 11.97 -12.74 1.42
C ALA A 231 13.29 -11.98 1.56
N ARG A 232 14.40 -12.56 1.08
CA ARG A 232 15.74 -11.98 1.08
C ARG A 232 15.87 -10.70 0.23
N ASP A 233 15.01 -10.54 -0.76
CA ASP A 233 15.06 -9.35 -1.63
C ASP A 233 14.10 -8.24 -1.16
N ARG A 234 13.25 -8.52 -0.16
CA ARG A 234 12.12 -7.64 0.21
C ARG A 234 12.02 -7.27 1.67
N TYR A 235 12.31 -8.21 2.56
CA TYR A 235 11.99 -8.07 4.00
C TYR A 235 13.19 -8.37 4.89
N LEU A 236 14.05 -9.30 4.48
CA LEU A 236 15.25 -9.72 5.21
C LEU A 236 16.46 -9.67 4.27
N THR A 237 17.67 -9.78 4.80
CA THR A 237 18.89 -10.15 4.08
C THR A 237 19.64 -11.20 4.89
N GLU A 238 20.69 -11.82 4.36
CA GLU A 238 21.43 -12.90 5.03
C GLU A 238 22.90 -12.54 5.10
N LYS A 239 23.46 -12.51 6.32
CA LYS A 239 24.90 -12.32 6.55
C LYS A 239 25.54 -13.64 6.96
N THR A 240 26.68 -13.96 6.38
CA THR A 240 27.47 -15.13 6.77
C THR A 240 28.46 -14.78 7.87
N SER A 241 28.68 -15.71 8.80
CA SER A 241 29.73 -15.63 9.80
C SER A 241 30.39 -17.00 9.94
N THR A 242 31.71 -17.04 9.88
CA THR A 242 32.47 -18.27 10.11
C THR A 242 32.60 -18.49 11.60
N ILE A 243 32.06 -19.61 12.09
CA ILE A 243 32.20 -20.04 13.47
C ILE A 243 33.21 -21.16 13.48
N SER A 244 34.34 -20.95 14.15
CA SER A 244 35.40 -21.95 14.32
C SER A 244 35.50 -22.31 15.81
N PRO A 245 34.79 -23.35 16.27
CA PRO A 245 34.89 -23.81 17.64
C PRO A 245 36.29 -24.40 17.90
N PRO A 246 36.85 -24.27 19.12
CA PRO A 246 38.20 -24.78 19.41
C PRO A 246 38.38 -26.28 19.24
N ALA A 247 37.29 -27.06 19.30
CA ALA A 247 37.30 -28.52 19.37
C ALA A 247 36.54 -29.20 18.20
N SER A 248 36.14 -28.46 17.16
CA SER A 248 35.43 -29.02 16.01
C SER A 248 35.76 -28.27 14.73
N GLU A 249 35.48 -28.87 13.56
CA GLU A 249 35.57 -28.17 12.29
C GLU A 249 34.67 -26.93 12.29
N GLY A 250 35.19 -25.84 11.72
CA GLY A 250 34.45 -24.59 11.58
C GLY A 250 33.31 -24.74 10.57
N PHE A 251 32.21 -24.03 10.80
CA PHE A 251 31.07 -24.01 9.90
C PHE A 251 30.64 -22.58 9.58
N ILE A 252 30.00 -22.40 8.43
CA ILE A 252 29.41 -21.13 8.03
C ILE A 252 28.02 -21.03 8.65
N ALA A 253 27.80 -20.04 9.52
CA ALA A 253 26.49 -19.68 10.01
C ALA A 253 25.88 -18.59 9.12
N TYR A 254 24.59 -18.75 8.81
CA TYR A 254 23.79 -17.79 8.06
C TYR A 254 22.87 -17.06 9.03
N ASN A 255 22.96 -15.73 9.05
CA ASN A 255 22.24 -14.89 10.00
C ASN A 255 21.21 -14.02 9.25
N PRO A 256 19.90 -14.25 9.44
CA PRO A 256 18.86 -13.36 8.94
C PRO A 256 18.96 -11.97 9.57
N VAL A 257 18.98 -10.94 8.74
CA VAL A 257 19.01 -9.52 9.11
C VAL A 257 17.78 -8.83 8.56
N LEU A 258 17.11 -8.02 9.38
CA LEU A 258 15.87 -7.35 9.08
C LEU A 258 16.11 -6.09 8.24
N LEU A 259 15.36 -5.93 7.15
CA LEU A 259 15.31 -4.70 6.36
C LEU A 259 14.19 -3.80 6.88
N ARG A 260 14.25 -2.49 6.55
CA ARG A 260 13.23 -1.52 6.96
C ARG A 260 11.82 -1.96 6.55
N LYS A 261 11.65 -2.46 5.33
CA LYS A 261 10.34 -2.97 4.85
C LYS A 261 9.85 -4.18 5.65
N GLY A 262 10.76 -5.06 6.07
CA GLY A 262 10.44 -6.17 6.98
C GLY A 262 10.05 -5.69 8.38
N ALA A 263 10.75 -4.69 8.92
CA ALA A 263 10.43 -4.10 10.22
C ALA A 263 9.04 -3.42 10.24
N VAL A 264 8.72 -2.66 9.19
CA VAL A 264 7.39 -2.07 8.99
C VAL A 264 6.33 -3.16 8.96
N TRP A 265 6.57 -4.25 8.24
CA TRP A 265 5.62 -5.34 8.16
C TRP A 265 5.41 -6.01 9.54
N ILE A 266 6.49 -6.39 10.23
CA ILE A 266 6.42 -7.01 11.57
C ILE A 266 5.69 -6.11 12.56
N TYR A 267 5.97 -4.80 12.54
CA TYR A 267 5.36 -3.85 13.46
C TYR A 267 3.85 -3.64 13.20
N ARG A 268 3.39 -3.71 11.94
CA ARG A 268 1.95 -3.73 11.63
C ARG A 268 1.26 -4.97 12.18
N HIS A 269 1.87 -6.14 12.00
CA HIS A 269 1.34 -7.39 12.55
C HIS A 269 1.35 -7.38 14.09
N TYR A 270 2.31 -6.68 14.71
CA TYR A 270 2.32 -6.46 16.16
C TYR A 270 1.12 -5.64 16.62
N LEU A 271 0.87 -4.48 16.02
CA LEU A 271 -0.28 -3.62 16.38
C LEU A 271 -1.64 -4.29 16.14
N ASN A 272 -1.71 -5.22 15.19
CA ASN A 272 -2.90 -6.04 14.94
C ASN A 272 -3.05 -7.23 15.91
N GLY A 273 -2.07 -7.51 16.78
CA GLY A 273 -2.07 -8.67 17.68
C GLY A 273 -1.83 -10.02 16.97
N GLU A 274 -1.26 -10.00 15.76
CA GLU A 274 -1.05 -11.20 14.94
C GLU A 274 0.31 -11.87 15.20
N LEU A 275 1.24 -11.18 15.88
CA LEU A 275 2.49 -11.79 16.31
C LEU A 275 2.28 -12.80 17.43
N PRO A 276 3.20 -13.78 17.60
CA PRO A 276 3.13 -14.69 18.74
C PRO A 276 3.36 -13.92 20.03
N MET A 277 2.28 -13.64 20.77
CA MET A 277 2.33 -12.94 22.06
C MET A 277 2.60 -13.92 23.21
N LYS A 278 3.09 -13.40 24.34
CA LYS A 278 3.20 -14.18 25.57
C LYS A 278 1.82 -14.45 26.16
N SER A 279 1.70 -15.55 26.91
CA SER A 279 0.45 -15.95 27.56
C SER A 279 0.02 -15.03 28.70
N ASP A 280 0.99 -14.33 29.31
CA ASP A 280 0.83 -13.38 30.41
C ASP A 280 0.76 -11.92 29.93
N TRP A 281 0.67 -11.68 28.62
CA TRP A 281 0.63 -10.33 28.08
C TRP A 281 -0.68 -9.61 28.41
N ASN A 282 -0.56 -8.38 28.90
CA ASN A 282 -1.67 -7.53 29.36
C ASN A 282 -2.47 -6.85 28.23
N GLY A 283 -2.09 -7.03 26.97
CA GLY A 283 -2.75 -6.41 25.81
C GLY A 283 -2.25 -5.00 25.47
N GLU A 284 -1.28 -4.46 26.21
CA GLU A 284 -0.77 -3.11 25.99
C GLU A 284 0.51 -3.12 25.15
N PHE A 285 0.60 -2.16 24.22
CA PHE A 285 1.72 -2.03 23.29
C PHE A 285 2.86 -1.12 23.80
N THR A 286 2.60 -0.36 24.86
CA THR A 286 3.54 0.53 25.55
C THR A 286 4.44 -0.25 26.51
N HIS A 287 5.70 0.17 26.65
CA HIS A 287 6.55 -0.30 27.75
C HIS A 287 6.14 0.45 29.01
N ASP A 288 5.51 -0.25 29.95
CA ASP A 288 5.02 0.30 31.23
C ASP A 288 6.13 0.90 32.13
N LYS A 289 7.39 0.83 31.70
CA LYS A 289 8.52 1.44 32.40
C LYS A 289 8.50 2.96 32.40
N ASP A 290 7.80 3.61 31.47
CA ASP A 290 7.70 5.08 31.43
C ASP A 290 6.56 5.64 32.30
N LEU A 291 5.72 4.79 32.90
CA LEU A 291 4.64 5.18 33.82
C LEU A 291 4.85 4.73 35.28
N SER A 292 5.96 4.02 35.56
CA SER A 292 6.34 3.59 36.91
C SER A 292 7.35 4.53 37.59
N GLY A 293 7.38 5.80 37.20
CA GLY A 293 7.99 6.87 37.98
C GLY A 293 7.09 7.25 39.15
N ASP A 294 7.64 7.13 40.36
CA ASP A 294 7.13 7.69 41.62
C ASP A 294 5.90 7.03 42.27
N LYS A 295 6.10 5.85 42.84
CA LYS A 295 5.35 5.38 44.03
C LYS A 295 6.23 5.13 45.26
N HIS A 296 7.32 5.91 45.40
CA HIS A 296 8.11 5.98 46.63
C HIS A 296 8.38 7.43 47.03
N ALA A 297 7.31 8.20 47.22
CA ALA A 297 7.35 9.47 47.93
C ALA A 297 5.94 9.77 48.51
N SER A 298 5.54 9.01 49.54
CA SER A 298 4.59 9.40 50.60
C SER A 298 4.16 8.16 51.39
N ALA A 299 4.97 7.77 52.38
CA ALA A 299 4.49 7.14 53.60
C ALA A 299 5.61 7.12 54.65
N GLN A 300 5.42 7.99 55.65
CA GLN A 300 6.11 8.14 56.94
C GLN A 300 7.48 8.82 56.94
#